data_AF-A0A2I0ARM1-F1
#
_entry.id   AF-A0A2I0ARM1-F1
#
_cell.length_a   1.000
_cell.length_b   1.000
_cell.length_c   1.000
_cell.angle_alpha   90.00
_cell.angle_beta   90.00
_cell.angle_gamma   90.00
#
_symmetry.space_group_name_H-M   'P 1'
#
loop_
_entity.id
_entity.type
_entity.pdbx_description
1 polymer ?
#
loop_
_entity_poly.entity_id
_entity_poly.type
_entity_poly.pdbx_seq_one_letter_code
_entity_poly.pdbx_strand_id
1 'polypeptide(L)'
;MHSFLILSLTIIIFFFLRLTYSILWIPRKTQLHFRRQGITGPRYRPFVGNAGEIRELAAAAVSRPMSGISHDILQRVDPRYGLWSVVHGRTFLFWFGTRARLAIAEPEMVKEVLLNTSSPAGTFERMEETPLVKYLLGDGLFRLRGARWAHHRRIISPAFNMERVKEWVPVMLGSTVRMLNKWEKENEGKAAFEIEVHKELHNFTADVISRVAFGSSFDEGRRIFQLQEEQMLNVSQALRQVYIPGFRFLPTKRNRRMWSIDKEIQKVLQNIIKPTSHKDHQCRNGKNCKYLLNLMKSARMHEREEERINNREIIEECKSFYFAGKETGANFLTWALILLAEHQEWQHRARQEVIQICGHQCSAAPRAEDLAKLNLVSKILHARLG
;
A
#
# COMPACT_ATOMS: atom_id res chain seq x y z
N MET A 1 -38.95 -35.86 -20.83
CA MET A 1 -37.48 -36.11 -20.70
C MET A 1 -36.67 -35.49 -21.83
N HIS A 2 -37.08 -35.60 -23.11
CA HIS A 2 -36.33 -35.03 -24.25
C HIS A 2 -36.12 -33.50 -24.19
N SER A 3 -37.12 -32.72 -23.79
CA SER A 3 -36.98 -31.25 -23.68
C SER A 3 -35.96 -30.82 -22.61
N PHE A 4 -35.84 -31.57 -21.52
CA PHE A 4 -34.82 -31.31 -20.47
C PHE A 4 -33.40 -31.63 -20.96
N LEU A 5 -33.24 -32.68 -21.75
CA LEU A 5 -31.95 -33.04 -22.38
C LEU A 5 -31.52 -32.02 -23.44
N ILE A 6 -32.46 -31.50 -24.24
CA ILE A 6 -32.17 -30.45 -25.22
C ILE A 6 -31.79 -29.15 -24.51
N LEU A 7 -32.52 -28.78 -23.44
CA LEU A 7 -32.21 -27.59 -22.65
C LEU A 7 -30.84 -27.71 -21.95
N SER A 8 -30.52 -28.87 -21.36
CA SER A 8 -29.21 -29.07 -20.73
C SER A 8 -28.07 -29.03 -21.75
N LEU A 9 -28.25 -29.65 -22.92
CA LEU A 9 -27.26 -29.64 -23.99
C LEU A 9 -27.01 -28.24 -24.56
N THR A 10 -28.08 -27.48 -24.80
CA THR A 10 -27.97 -26.09 -25.28
C THR A 10 -27.25 -25.18 -24.27
N ILE A 11 -27.52 -25.36 -22.97
CA ILE A 11 -26.80 -24.67 -21.90
C ILE A 11 -25.30 -25.04 -21.92
N ILE A 12 -24.98 -26.34 -22.02
CA ILE A 12 -23.58 -26.81 -22.07
C ILE A 12 -22.85 -26.22 -23.28
N ILE A 13 -23.46 -26.27 -24.46
CA ILE A 13 -22.89 -25.71 -25.69
C ILE A 13 -22.67 -24.20 -25.55
N PHE A 14 -23.65 -23.47 -25.01
CA PHE A 14 -23.53 -22.03 -24.77
C PHE A 14 -22.35 -21.71 -23.85
N PHE A 15 -22.20 -22.43 -22.73
CA PHE A 15 -21.07 -22.25 -21.83
C PHE A 15 -19.73 -22.62 -22.49
N PHE A 16 -19.68 -23.70 -23.27
CA PHE A 16 -18.48 -24.08 -24.00
C PHE A 16 -18.06 -23.04 -25.03
N LEU A 17 -19.01 -22.51 -25.83
CA LEU A 17 -18.77 -21.43 -26.78
C LEU A 17 -18.31 -20.15 -26.09
N ARG A 18 -18.95 -19.78 -24.98
CA ARG A 18 -18.54 -18.61 -24.19
C ARG A 18 -17.14 -18.78 -23.61
N LEU A 19 -16.81 -19.99 -23.14
CA LEU A 19 -15.50 -20.31 -22.57
C LEU A 19 -14.41 -20.27 -23.65
N THR A 20 -14.63 -20.92 -24.79
CA THR A 20 -13.68 -20.91 -25.92
C THR A 20 -13.48 -19.50 -26.47
N TYR A 21 -14.56 -18.72 -26.62
CA TYR A 21 -14.46 -17.32 -27.01
C TYR A 21 -13.63 -16.50 -26.01
N SER A 22 -13.92 -16.61 -24.72
CA SER A 22 -13.24 -15.84 -23.66
C SER A 22 -11.78 -16.25 -23.47
N ILE A 23 -11.48 -17.55 -23.53
CA ILE A 23 -10.16 -18.10 -23.18
C ILE A 23 -9.22 -18.17 -24.37
N LEU A 24 -9.73 -18.38 -25.59
CA LEU A 24 -8.89 -18.58 -26.77
C LEU A 24 -9.03 -17.41 -27.75
N TRP A 25 -10.26 -17.02 -28.09
CA TRP A 25 -10.48 -16.03 -29.15
C TRP A 25 -10.08 -14.61 -28.73
N ILE A 26 -10.56 -14.13 -27.57
CA ILE A 26 -10.22 -12.78 -27.08
C ILE A 26 -8.70 -12.63 -26.92
N PRO A 27 -7.98 -13.54 -26.23
CA PRO A 27 -6.53 -13.40 -26.11
C PRO A 27 -5.80 -13.40 -27.45
N ARG A 28 -6.18 -14.29 -28.38
CA ARG A 28 -5.60 -14.33 -29.72
C ARG A 28 -5.84 -13.05 -30.50
N LYS A 29 -7.07 -12.52 -30.49
CA LYS A 29 -7.44 -11.27 -31.17
C LYS A 29 -6.63 -10.10 -30.61
N THR A 30 -6.54 -9.97 -29.29
CA THR A 30 -5.79 -8.90 -28.61
C THR A 30 -4.29 -9.03 -28.87
N GLN A 31 -3.73 -10.24 -28.82
CA GLN A 31 -2.32 -10.47 -29.13
C GLN A 31 -1.98 -10.05 -30.57
N LEU A 32 -2.84 -10.38 -31.53
CA LEU A 32 -2.65 -9.96 -32.93
C LEU A 32 -2.78 -8.44 -33.10
N HIS A 33 -3.69 -7.80 -32.38
CA HIS A 33 -3.85 -6.34 -32.41
C HIS A 33 -2.58 -5.60 -31.97
N PHE A 34 -1.97 -6.01 -30.85
CA PHE A 34 -0.72 -5.41 -30.36
C PHE A 34 0.48 -5.80 -31.23
N ARG A 35 0.53 -7.04 -31.73
CA ARG A 35 1.60 -7.49 -32.63
C ARG A 35 1.66 -6.69 -33.93
N ARG A 36 0.50 -6.26 -34.46
CA ARG A 36 0.44 -5.36 -35.64
C ARG A 36 1.02 -3.98 -35.38
N GLN A 37 1.09 -3.56 -34.12
CA GLN A 37 1.72 -2.30 -33.68
C GLN A 37 3.19 -2.48 -33.26
N GLY A 38 3.77 -3.65 -33.50
CA GLY A 38 5.16 -3.96 -33.10
C GLY A 38 5.31 -4.36 -31.63
N ILE A 39 4.23 -4.38 -30.84
CA ILE A 39 4.28 -4.75 -29.42
C ILE A 39 4.19 -6.27 -29.30
N THR A 40 5.25 -6.88 -28.80
CA THR A 40 5.33 -8.33 -28.55
C THR A 40 5.34 -8.64 -27.06
N GLY A 41 5.48 -9.91 -26.70
CA GLY A 41 5.51 -10.33 -25.31
C GLY A 41 5.48 -11.84 -25.15
N PRO A 42 5.55 -12.34 -23.90
CA PRO A 42 5.58 -13.76 -23.62
C PRO A 42 4.30 -14.46 -24.11
N ARG A 43 4.45 -15.74 -24.47
CA ARG A 43 3.34 -16.54 -25.01
C ARG A 43 2.20 -16.67 -24.00
N TYR A 44 0.97 -16.45 -24.46
CA TYR A 44 -0.24 -16.70 -23.67
C TYR A 44 -0.44 -18.21 -23.44
N ARG A 45 -0.76 -18.59 -22.19
CA ARG A 45 -1.16 -19.95 -21.81
C ARG A 45 -2.64 -19.93 -21.37
N PRO A 46 -3.51 -20.79 -21.93
CA PRO A 46 -4.93 -20.82 -21.58
C PRO A 46 -5.17 -20.91 -20.06
N PHE A 47 -6.21 -20.23 -19.57
CA PHE A 47 -6.64 -20.15 -18.16
C PHE A 47 -5.69 -19.40 -17.21
N VAL A 48 -4.38 -19.60 -17.32
CA VAL A 48 -3.39 -19.10 -16.34
C VAL A 48 -2.58 -17.90 -16.84
N GLY A 49 -2.51 -17.68 -18.14
CA GLY A 49 -1.64 -16.67 -18.75
C GLY A 49 -0.18 -16.93 -18.39
N ASN A 50 0.53 -15.90 -17.94
CA ASN A 50 1.92 -15.99 -17.51
C ASN A 50 2.08 -16.14 -16.00
N ALA A 51 1.00 -16.32 -15.22
CA ALA A 51 1.05 -16.29 -13.75
C ALA A 51 2.03 -17.31 -13.13
N GLY A 52 2.20 -18.49 -13.74
CA GLY A 52 3.17 -19.50 -13.29
C GLY A 52 4.62 -19.01 -13.41
N GLU A 53 4.99 -18.50 -14.58
CA GLU A 53 6.32 -17.94 -14.87
C GLU A 53 6.61 -16.72 -13.99
N ILE A 54 5.61 -15.85 -13.80
CA ILE A 54 5.68 -14.70 -12.88
C ILE A 54 6.02 -15.15 -11.45
N ARG A 55 5.39 -16.22 -10.97
CA ARG A 55 5.63 -16.77 -9.63
C ARG A 55 7.02 -17.38 -9.51
N GLU A 56 7.47 -18.12 -10.52
CA GLU A 56 8.80 -18.73 -10.56
C GLU A 56 9.90 -17.66 -10.57
N LEU A 57 9.77 -16.64 -11.42
CA LEU A 57 10.69 -15.50 -11.46
C LEU A 57 10.76 -14.77 -10.13
N ALA A 58 9.61 -14.52 -9.49
CA ALA A 58 9.58 -13.88 -8.18
C ALA A 58 10.24 -14.75 -7.08
N ALA A 59 10.04 -16.08 -7.12
CA ALA A 59 10.65 -17.00 -6.16
C ALA A 59 12.17 -17.11 -6.37
N ALA A 60 12.61 -17.22 -7.63
CA ALA A 60 14.03 -17.24 -7.99
C ALA A 60 14.71 -15.93 -7.57
N ALA A 61 14.07 -14.79 -7.83
CA ALA A 61 14.60 -13.48 -7.48
C ALA A 61 14.88 -13.34 -5.99
N VAL A 62 14.08 -13.94 -5.10
CA VAL A 62 14.28 -13.86 -3.64
C VAL A 62 15.00 -15.05 -3.01
N SER A 63 15.38 -16.05 -3.80
CA SER A 63 15.97 -17.32 -3.32
C SER A 63 17.34 -17.19 -2.68
N ARG A 64 18.08 -16.12 -3.00
CA ARG A 64 19.40 -15.80 -2.45
C ARG A 64 19.43 -14.39 -1.87
N PRO A 65 20.28 -14.08 -0.89
CA PRO A 65 20.56 -12.70 -0.49
C PRO A 65 21.10 -11.89 -1.67
N MET A 66 21.00 -10.56 -1.59
CA MET A 66 21.70 -9.68 -2.53
C MET A 66 23.21 -9.74 -2.23
N SER A 67 24.05 -9.72 -3.27
CA SER A 67 25.51 -9.79 -3.14
C SER A 67 26.15 -8.50 -2.60
N GLY A 68 25.36 -7.45 -2.42
CA GLY A 68 25.74 -6.13 -1.92
C GLY A 68 24.56 -5.17 -2.00
N ILE A 69 24.77 -3.92 -1.61
CA ILE A 69 23.80 -2.85 -1.85
C ILE A 69 24.07 -2.30 -3.25
N SER A 70 23.04 -2.26 -4.08
CA SER A 70 23.09 -1.74 -5.44
C SER A 70 21.81 -0.96 -5.69
N HIS A 71 21.89 0.10 -6.50
CA HIS A 71 20.71 0.81 -6.99
C HIS A 71 20.02 0.05 -8.14
N ASP A 72 20.73 -0.85 -8.83
CA ASP A 72 20.14 -1.71 -9.86
C ASP A 72 19.42 -2.91 -9.22
N ILE A 73 18.24 -2.63 -8.65
CA ILE A 73 17.39 -3.62 -7.99
C ILE A 73 16.22 -4.08 -8.85
N LEU A 74 16.13 -3.64 -10.11
CA LEU A 74 14.97 -3.91 -10.96
C LEU A 74 14.72 -5.41 -11.11
N GLN A 75 15.79 -6.18 -11.36
CA GLN A 75 15.70 -7.64 -11.48
C GLN A 75 15.29 -8.33 -10.18
N ARG A 76 15.51 -7.68 -9.03
CA ARG A 76 15.10 -8.20 -7.72
C ARG A 76 13.65 -7.85 -7.39
N VAL A 77 13.25 -6.61 -7.64
CA VAL A 77 11.93 -6.06 -7.27
C VAL A 77 10.86 -6.46 -8.29
N ASP A 78 11.16 -6.36 -9.58
CA ASP A 78 10.28 -6.84 -10.65
C ASP A 78 11.07 -7.67 -11.69
N PRO A 79 11.46 -8.91 -11.35
CA PRO A 79 12.22 -9.79 -12.24
C PRO A 79 11.54 -10.02 -13.59
N ARG A 80 10.20 -9.93 -13.63
CA ARG A 80 9.40 -10.15 -14.84
C ARG A 80 9.63 -9.00 -15.82
N TYR A 81 9.57 -7.76 -15.32
CA TYR A 81 9.87 -6.60 -16.15
C TYR A 81 11.34 -6.60 -16.56
N GLY A 82 12.26 -6.84 -15.61
CA GLY A 82 13.70 -6.92 -15.89
C GLY A 82 14.03 -7.92 -17.02
N LEU A 83 13.44 -9.12 -17.00
CA LEU A 83 13.67 -10.13 -18.03
C LEU A 83 12.95 -9.81 -19.35
N TRP A 84 11.64 -9.57 -19.30
CA TRP A 84 10.84 -9.44 -20.53
C TRP A 84 11.09 -8.13 -21.27
N SER A 85 11.51 -7.06 -20.58
CA SER A 85 11.85 -5.79 -21.25
C SER A 85 13.08 -5.92 -22.16
N VAL A 86 14.04 -6.79 -21.80
CA VAL A 86 15.21 -7.09 -22.63
C VAL A 86 14.83 -7.89 -23.87
N VAL A 87 13.89 -8.83 -23.74
CA VAL A 87 13.49 -9.74 -24.83
C VAL A 87 12.48 -9.10 -25.78
N HIS A 88 11.54 -8.31 -25.25
CA HIS A 88 10.38 -7.82 -25.99
C HIS A 88 10.35 -6.29 -26.17
N GLY A 89 11.34 -5.58 -25.61
CA GLY A 89 11.37 -4.12 -25.55
C GLY A 89 10.69 -3.58 -24.30
N ARG A 90 10.87 -2.27 -24.05
CA ARG A 90 10.39 -1.58 -22.83
C ARG A 90 8.88 -1.61 -22.64
N THR A 91 8.13 -1.71 -23.75
CA THR A 91 6.68 -1.94 -23.77
C THR A 91 6.38 -3.34 -24.30
N PHE A 92 5.70 -4.15 -23.51
CA PHE A 92 5.35 -5.53 -23.89
C PHE A 92 4.00 -5.98 -23.33
N LEU A 93 3.36 -6.92 -24.04
CA LEU A 93 2.08 -7.50 -23.66
C LEU A 93 2.25 -8.81 -22.90
N PHE A 94 1.67 -8.95 -21.72
CA PHE A 94 1.64 -10.20 -20.95
C PHE A 94 0.24 -10.50 -20.41
N TRP A 95 0.07 -11.67 -19.80
CA TRP A 95 -1.24 -12.20 -19.43
C TRP A 95 -1.30 -12.61 -17.97
N PHE A 96 -2.42 -12.30 -17.31
CA PHE A 96 -2.72 -12.79 -15.97
C PHE A 96 -4.10 -13.46 -15.99
N GLY A 97 -4.10 -14.79 -16.08
CA GLY A 97 -5.27 -15.52 -16.54
C GLY A 97 -5.59 -15.15 -17.99
N THR A 98 -6.87 -14.92 -18.30
CA THR A 98 -7.32 -14.48 -19.64
C THR A 98 -7.20 -12.96 -19.86
N ARG A 99 -6.75 -12.21 -18.85
CA ARG A 99 -6.67 -10.75 -18.91
C ARG A 99 -5.31 -10.31 -19.43
N ALA A 100 -5.32 -9.58 -20.55
CA ALA A 100 -4.16 -8.90 -21.09
C ALA A 100 -3.72 -7.77 -20.14
N ARG A 101 -2.40 -7.58 -20.03
CA ARG A 101 -1.75 -6.48 -19.32
C ARG A 101 -0.63 -5.95 -20.19
N LEU A 102 -0.56 -4.63 -20.32
CA LEU A 102 0.51 -3.95 -21.02
C LEU A 102 1.49 -3.40 -19.99
N ALA A 103 2.75 -3.79 -20.10
CA ALA A 103 3.83 -3.11 -19.38
C ALA A 103 4.26 -1.91 -20.23
N ILE A 104 4.38 -0.74 -19.61
CA ILE A 104 4.82 0.51 -20.23
C ILE A 104 5.90 1.12 -19.35
N ALA A 105 6.92 1.75 -19.95
CA ALA A 105 7.96 2.45 -19.21
C ALA A 105 8.37 3.79 -19.83
N GLU A 106 7.82 4.12 -21.00
CA GLU A 106 8.02 5.39 -21.66
C GLU A 106 7.33 6.50 -20.85
N PRO A 107 8.06 7.55 -20.40
CA PRO A 107 7.53 8.57 -19.50
C PRO A 107 6.25 9.24 -19.97
N GLU A 108 6.12 9.54 -21.27
CA GLU A 108 4.92 10.18 -21.82
C GLU A 108 3.70 9.26 -21.74
N MET A 109 3.85 7.95 -21.98
CA MET A 109 2.74 6.99 -21.84
C MET A 109 2.36 6.79 -20.37
N VAL A 110 3.35 6.72 -19.48
CA VAL A 110 3.10 6.62 -18.03
C VAL A 110 2.37 7.87 -17.54
N LYS A 111 2.81 9.06 -17.96
CA LYS A 111 2.18 10.34 -17.63
C LYS A 111 0.73 10.39 -18.13
N GLU A 112 0.49 9.97 -19.37
CA GLU A 112 -0.85 9.91 -19.96
C GLU A 112 -1.78 9.00 -19.14
N VAL A 113 -1.33 7.79 -18.82
CA VAL A 113 -2.13 6.82 -18.03
C VAL A 113 -2.41 7.32 -16.61
N LEU A 114 -1.45 8.02 -15.97
CA LEU A 114 -1.58 8.49 -14.59
C LEU A 114 -2.31 9.84 -14.44
N LEU A 115 -2.23 10.73 -15.43
CA LEU A 115 -2.73 12.11 -15.33
C LEU A 115 -3.95 12.40 -16.20
N ASN A 116 -4.24 11.61 -17.24
CA ASN A 116 -5.37 11.89 -18.12
C ASN A 116 -6.69 11.61 -17.40
N THR A 117 -7.32 12.69 -16.93
CA THR A 117 -8.63 12.73 -16.27
C THR A 117 -9.73 13.29 -17.18
N SER A 118 -9.48 13.46 -18.48
CA SER A 118 -10.31 14.22 -19.43
C SER A 118 -11.66 13.57 -19.81
N SER A 119 -12.04 12.44 -19.20
CA SER A 119 -13.37 11.84 -19.36
C SER A 119 -14.05 11.74 -18.00
N PRO A 120 -15.35 12.07 -17.87
CA PRO A 120 -16.13 11.86 -16.63
C PRO A 120 -16.11 10.41 -16.11
N ALA A 121 -15.73 9.45 -16.96
CA ALA A 121 -15.55 8.05 -16.60
C ALA A 121 -14.09 7.65 -16.31
N GLY A 122 -13.10 8.51 -16.60
CA GLY A 122 -11.68 8.20 -16.60
C GLY A 122 -11.33 7.17 -17.68
N THR A 123 -10.53 7.53 -18.69
CA THR A 123 -10.14 6.57 -19.74
C THR A 123 -9.33 5.38 -19.17
N PHE A 124 -8.64 5.61 -18.06
CA PHE A 124 -7.86 4.60 -17.33
C PHE A 124 -8.36 4.45 -15.89
N GLU A 125 -8.93 3.30 -15.59
CA GLU A 125 -9.27 2.92 -14.21
C GLU A 125 -8.18 2.01 -13.61
N ARG A 126 -8.02 2.04 -12.28
CA ARG A 126 -7.08 1.15 -11.57
C ARG A 126 -7.36 -0.32 -11.93
N MET A 127 -6.29 -1.09 -12.06
CA MET A 127 -6.39 -2.52 -12.29
C MET A 127 -7.23 -3.20 -11.19
N GLU A 128 -8.09 -4.14 -11.58
CA GLU A 128 -8.81 -4.95 -10.60
C GLU A 128 -7.84 -5.84 -9.82
N GLU A 129 -7.90 -5.70 -8.49
CA GLU A 129 -7.12 -6.50 -7.56
C GLU A 129 -7.87 -7.78 -7.17
N THR A 130 -7.12 -8.76 -6.63
CA THR A 130 -7.75 -9.91 -5.98
C THR A 130 -8.64 -9.46 -4.82
N PRO A 131 -9.86 -10.02 -4.65
CA PRO A 131 -10.73 -9.70 -3.51
C PRO A 131 -10.07 -9.91 -2.14
N LEU A 132 -8.97 -10.68 -2.10
CA LEU A 132 -8.19 -10.92 -0.89
C LEU A 132 -7.51 -9.66 -0.36
N VAL A 133 -7.18 -8.68 -1.20
CA VAL A 133 -6.60 -7.39 -0.77
C VAL A 133 -7.54 -6.65 0.17
N LYS A 134 -8.87 -6.81 0.01
CA LYS A 134 -9.87 -6.23 0.90
C LYS A 134 -9.65 -6.61 2.37
N TYR A 135 -9.21 -7.83 2.65
CA TYR A 135 -9.04 -8.26 4.03
C TYR A 135 -7.89 -7.54 4.72
N LEU A 136 -6.85 -7.15 3.96
CA LEU A 136 -5.67 -6.45 4.45
C LEU A 136 -5.89 -4.93 4.54
N LEU A 137 -6.32 -4.32 3.43
CA LEU A 137 -6.45 -2.87 3.31
C LEU A 137 -7.85 -2.35 3.65
N GLY A 138 -8.86 -3.21 3.69
CA GLY A 138 -10.26 -2.78 3.73
C GLY A 138 -10.77 -2.26 2.38
N ASP A 139 -12.00 -1.76 2.39
CA ASP A 139 -12.71 -1.10 1.29
C ASP A 139 -12.63 0.44 1.36
N GLY A 140 -11.44 0.97 1.67
CA GLY A 140 -11.16 2.41 1.79
C GLY A 140 -10.60 3.05 0.50
N LEU A 141 -10.00 4.24 0.62
CA LEU A 141 -9.48 5.06 -0.50
C LEU A 141 -8.59 4.31 -1.50
N PHE A 142 -7.84 3.32 -1.04
CA PHE A 142 -6.99 2.50 -1.91
C PHE A 142 -7.80 1.68 -2.91
N ARG A 143 -9.00 1.20 -2.53
CA ARG A 143 -9.82 0.29 -3.34
C ARG A 143 -11.09 0.93 -3.93
N LEU A 144 -11.60 1.99 -3.32
CA LEU A 144 -12.76 2.72 -3.84
C LEU A 144 -12.49 3.28 -5.25
N ARG A 145 -13.56 3.41 -6.03
CA ARG A 145 -13.56 3.86 -7.43
C ARG A 145 -14.63 4.93 -7.67
N GLY A 146 -14.48 5.68 -8.77
CA GLY A 146 -15.46 6.66 -9.25
C GLY A 146 -15.91 7.67 -8.19
N ALA A 147 -17.22 7.98 -8.17
CA ALA A 147 -17.81 8.98 -7.27
C ALA A 147 -17.59 8.68 -5.78
N ARG A 148 -17.61 7.40 -5.36
CA ARG A 148 -17.35 7.04 -3.95
C ARG A 148 -15.92 7.33 -3.55
N TRP A 149 -14.95 7.05 -4.43
CA TRP A 149 -13.56 7.43 -4.18
C TRP A 149 -13.41 8.96 -4.09
N ALA A 150 -13.99 9.70 -5.03
CA ALA A 150 -13.91 11.17 -5.05
C ALA A 150 -14.48 11.77 -3.76
N HIS A 151 -15.62 11.25 -3.32
CA HIS A 151 -16.29 11.65 -2.09
C HIS A 151 -15.43 11.37 -0.83
N HIS A 152 -14.96 10.14 -0.64
CA HIS A 152 -14.07 9.81 0.49
C HIS A 152 -12.78 10.66 0.46
N ARG A 153 -12.23 10.88 -0.74
CA ARG A 153 -11.00 11.67 -0.93
C ARG A 153 -11.24 13.12 -0.52
N ARG A 154 -12.39 13.71 -0.86
CA ARG A 154 -12.80 15.05 -0.43
C ARG A 154 -12.83 15.18 1.09
N ILE A 155 -13.38 14.19 1.79
CA ILE A 155 -13.51 14.20 3.26
C ILE A 155 -12.16 14.04 3.97
N ILE A 156 -11.31 13.15 3.46
CA ILE A 156 -10.06 12.76 4.13
C ILE A 156 -8.91 13.71 3.82
N SER A 157 -8.83 14.28 2.61
CA SER A 157 -7.71 15.13 2.18
C SER A 157 -7.40 16.31 3.12
N PRO A 158 -8.39 17.00 3.73
CA PRO A 158 -8.12 18.06 4.70
C PRO A 158 -7.28 17.63 5.90
N ALA A 159 -7.27 16.35 6.27
CA ALA A 159 -6.43 15.81 7.35
C ALA A 159 -4.93 15.98 7.10
N PHE A 160 -4.53 16.03 5.83
CA PHE A 160 -3.14 16.03 5.37
C PHE A 160 -2.72 17.41 4.83
N ASN A 161 -3.44 18.48 5.21
CA ASN A 161 -2.96 19.83 4.91
C ASN A 161 -1.68 20.15 5.71
N MET A 162 -0.84 21.04 5.19
CA MET A 162 0.47 21.29 5.80
C MET A 162 0.36 21.82 7.24
N GLU A 163 -0.62 22.69 7.52
CA GLU A 163 -0.85 23.23 8.87
C GLU A 163 -1.11 22.13 9.90
N ARG A 164 -1.94 21.13 9.58
CA ARG A 164 -2.21 19.99 10.47
C ARG A 164 -1.04 19.03 10.54
N VAL A 165 -0.33 18.81 9.44
CA VAL A 165 0.88 17.98 9.44
C VAL A 165 1.93 18.57 10.37
N LYS A 166 2.08 19.89 10.44
CA LYS A 166 2.96 20.56 11.41
C LYS A 166 2.56 20.28 12.86
N GLU A 167 1.26 20.19 13.17
CA GLU A 167 0.76 19.82 14.50
C GLU A 167 1.14 18.38 14.90
N TRP A 168 1.44 17.50 13.93
CA TRP A 168 1.87 16.13 14.21
C TRP A 168 3.36 16.02 14.55
N VAL A 169 4.18 17.03 14.22
CA VAL A 169 5.63 17.00 14.44
C VAL A 169 6.00 16.72 15.90
N PRO A 170 5.41 17.39 16.92
CA PRO A 170 5.70 17.07 18.33
C PRO A 170 5.37 15.62 18.71
N VAL A 171 4.32 15.05 18.12
CA VAL A 171 3.89 13.66 18.37
C VAL A 171 4.87 12.67 17.75
N MET A 172 5.30 12.92 16.51
CA MET A 172 6.32 12.13 15.81
C MET A 172 7.63 12.17 16.59
N LEU A 173 8.07 13.36 16.99
CA LEU A 173 9.27 13.59 17.79
C LEU A 173 9.22 12.81 19.11
N GLY A 174 8.10 12.87 19.84
CA GLY A 174 7.96 12.10 21.08
C GLY A 174 8.09 10.58 20.85
N SER A 175 7.66 10.09 19.69
CA SER A 175 7.83 8.69 19.28
C SER A 175 9.27 8.37 18.93
N THR A 176 9.97 9.30 18.25
CA THR A 176 11.39 9.19 17.92
C THR A 176 12.24 9.13 19.19
N VAL A 177 12.02 10.03 20.15
CA VAL A 177 12.76 10.07 21.42
C VAL A 177 12.57 8.77 22.21
N ARG A 178 11.34 8.22 22.27
CA ARG A 178 11.10 6.93 22.93
C ARG A 178 11.89 5.78 22.28
N MET A 179 11.92 5.74 20.95
CA MET A 179 12.69 4.74 20.22
C MET A 179 14.20 4.87 20.49
N LEU A 180 14.74 6.09 20.39
CA LEU A 180 16.16 6.35 20.62
C LEU A 180 16.58 6.04 22.06
N ASN A 181 15.80 6.45 23.06
CA ASN A 181 16.06 6.13 24.46
C ASN A 181 16.06 4.61 24.72
N LYS A 182 15.19 3.86 24.02
CA LYS A 182 15.19 2.39 24.09
C LYS A 182 16.50 1.83 23.53
N TRP A 183 16.93 2.28 22.37
CA TRP A 183 18.20 1.84 21.76
C TRP A 183 19.40 2.18 22.64
N GLU A 184 19.40 3.36 23.26
CA GLU A 184 20.48 3.83 24.15
C GLU A 184 20.56 3.00 25.43
N LYS A 185 19.41 2.56 25.95
CA LYS A 185 19.33 1.61 27.07
C LYS A 185 19.85 0.22 26.69
N GLU A 186 19.48 -0.28 25.51
CA GLU A 186 19.92 -1.59 24.99
C GLU A 186 21.42 -1.62 24.64
N ASN A 187 21.98 -0.46 24.26
CA ASN A 187 23.43 -0.30 24.05
C ASN A 187 24.24 -0.56 25.33
N GLU A 188 23.67 -0.35 26.52
CA GLU A 188 24.34 -0.56 27.82
C GLU A 188 25.72 0.13 27.94
N GLY A 189 25.91 1.26 27.24
CA GLY A 189 27.18 1.99 27.21
C GLY A 189 28.30 1.34 26.38
N LYS A 190 27.99 0.34 25.55
CA LYS A 190 28.97 -0.30 24.66
C LYS A 190 29.45 0.68 23.58
N ALA A 191 30.69 0.49 23.13
CA ALA A 191 31.30 1.27 22.06
C ALA A 191 30.72 0.94 20.68
N ALA A 192 30.18 -0.27 20.51
CA ALA A 192 29.49 -0.72 19.33
C ALA A 192 28.26 -1.56 19.73
N PHE A 193 27.17 -1.38 19.00
CA PHE A 193 25.89 -2.05 19.23
C PHE A 193 25.19 -2.32 17.91
N GLU A 194 24.65 -3.52 17.79
CA GLU A 194 23.96 -4.00 16.59
C GLU A 194 22.45 -4.01 16.82
N ILE A 195 21.69 -3.49 15.84
CA ILE A 195 20.24 -3.37 15.90
C ILE A 195 19.62 -3.84 14.60
N GLU A 196 18.56 -4.63 14.69
CA GLU A 196 17.67 -4.92 13.56
C GLU A 196 16.76 -3.69 13.26
N VAL A 197 17.28 -2.72 12.52
CA VAL A 197 16.59 -1.43 12.27
C VAL A 197 15.24 -1.57 11.56
N HIS A 198 15.05 -2.60 10.72
CA HIS A 198 13.80 -2.81 9.98
C HIS A 198 12.62 -3.02 10.93
N LYS A 199 12.78 -3.90 11.91
CA LYS A 199 11.77 -4.19 12.93
C LYS A 199 11.52 -2.99 13.84
N GLU A 200 12.57 -2.31 14.27
CA GLU A 200 12.44 -1.13 15.14
C GLU A 200 11.71 0.02 14.43
N LEU A 201 12.01 0.24 13.14
CA LEU A 201 11.32 1.25 12.34
C LEU A 201 9.86 0.87 12.04
N HIS A 202 9.53 -0.42 11.91
CA HIS A 202 8.13 -0.86 11.84
C HIS A 202 7.37 -0.56 13.13
N ASN A 203 7.99 -0.73 14.29
CA ASN A 203 7.39 -0.36 15.57
C ASN A 203 7.23 1.16 15.69
N PHE A 204 8.23 1.92 15.25
CA PHE A 204 8.21 3.38 15.26
C PHE A 204 7.09 3.97 14.39
N THR A 205 7.00 3.57 13.12
CA THR A 205 5.96 4.10 12.22
C THR A 205 4.56 3.68 12.65
N ALA A 206 4.43 2.49 13.25
CA ALA A 206 3.21 2.01 13.85
C ALA A 206 2.78 2.84 15.09
N ASP A 207 3.71 3.27 15.94
CA ASP A 207 3.44 4.20 17.06
C ASP A 207 3.04 5.57 16.52
N VAL A 208 3.77 6.09 15.52
CA VAL A 208 3.48 7.37 14.88
C VAL A 208 2.06 7.37 14.30
N ILE A 209 1.71 6.42 13.43
CA ILE A 209 0.39 6.42 12.78
C ILE A 209 -0.76 6.25 13.78
N SER A 210 -0.59 5.40 14.80
CA SER A 210 -1.56 5.21 15.88
C SER A 210 -1.88 6.52 16.62
N ARG A 211 -0.85 7.35 16.86
CA ARG A 211 -1.00 8.61 17.57
C ARG A 211 -1.52 9.73 16.68
N VAL A 212 -0.94 9.93 15.50
CA VAL A 212 -1.24 11.09 14.64
C VAL A 212 -2.56 10.93 13.90
N ALA A 213 -2.90 9.72 13.44
CA ALA A 213 -4.14 9.50 12.70
C ALA A 213 -5.34 9.19 13.62
N PHE A 214 -5.11 8.52 14.75
CA PHE A 214 -6.20 7.98 15.57
C PHE A 214 -6.25 8.53 17.00
N GLY A 215 -5.26 9.31 17.45
CA GLY A 215 -5.21 9.79 18.84
C GLY A 215 -5.16 8.66 19.87
N SER A 216 -4.70 7.48 19.43
CA SER A 216 -4.63 6.22 20.17
C SER A 216 -3.17 5.93 20.56
N SER A 217 -2.96 5.00 21.48
CA SER A 217 -1.61 4.50 21.79
C SER A 217 -1.21 3.38 20.81
N PHE A 218 0.10 3.16 20.65
CA PHE A 218 0.60 2.00 19.90
C PHE A 218 0.02 0.68 20.43
N ASP A 219 -0.19 0.55 21.74
CA ASP A 219 -0.70 -0.68 22.34
C ASP A 219 -2.15 -0.97 21.92
N GLU A 220 -2.97 0.07 21.71
CA GLU A 220 -4.33 -0.06 21.17
C GLU A 220 -4.31 -0.53 19.70
N GLY A 221 -3.32 -0.10 18.91
CA GLY A 221 -3.14 -0.48 17.51
C GLY A 221 -2.34 -1.78 17.27
N ARG A 222 -1.54 -2.22 18.27
CA ARG A 222 -0.58 -3.34 18.16
C ARG A 222 -1.21 -4.60 17.59
N ARG A 223 -2.42 -4.94 18.06
CA ARG A 223 -3.13 -6.13 17.60
C ARG A 223 -3.52 -6.05 16.13
N ILE A 224 -3.88 -4.86 15.63
CA ILE A 224 -4.21 -4.65 14.21
C ILE A 224 -2.98 -4.91 13.36
N PHE A 225 -1.82 -4.37 13.73
CA PHE A 225 -0.59 -4.55 12.96
C PHE A 225 -0.14 -6.00 12.86
N GLN A 226 -0.19 -6.76 13.96
CA GLN A 226 0.15 -8.20 13.97
C GLN A 226 -0.77 -8.99 13.04
N LEU A 227 -2.06 -8.69 13.08
CA LEU A 227 -3.08 -9.34 12.26
C LEU A 227 -2.92 -8.98 10.77
N GLN A 228 -2.57 -7.73 10.46
CA GLN A 228 -2.29 -7.28 9.09
C GLN A 228 -1.00 -7.90 8.54
N GLU A 229 0.04 -8.05 9.35
CA GLU A 229 1.28 -8.73 8.97
C GLU A 229 1.02 -10.20 8.58
N GLU A 230 0.19 -10.91 9.34
CA GLU A 230 -0.24 -12.28 8.99
C GLU A 230 -1.04 -12.32 7.67
N GLN A 231 -1.90 -11.33 7.43
CA GLN A 231 -2.65 -11.22 6.17
C GLN A 231 -1.75 -10.87 4.97
N MET A 232 -0.72 -10.06 5.19
CA MET A 232 0.18 -9.59 4.13
C MET A 232 0.85 -10.76 3.39
N LEU A 233 1.25 -11.81 4.11
CA LEU A 233 1.81 -13.02 3.50
C LEU A 233 0.82 -13.69 2.53
N ASN A 234 -0.44 -13.84 2.98
CA ASN A 234 -1.50 -14.43 2.17
C ASN A 234 -1.86 -13.58 0.95
N VAL A 235 -1.92 -12.25 1.12
CA VAL A 235 -2.22 -11.31 0.03
C VAL A 235 -1.08 -11.27 -0.98
N SER A 236 0.17 -11.25 -0.53
CA SER A 236 1.36 -11.25 -1.40
C SER A 236 1.45 -12.52 -2.26
N GLN A 237 1.04 -13.67 -1.73
CA GLN A 237 0.90 -14.89 -2.53
C GLN A 237 -0.26 -14.79 -3.52
N ALA A 238 -1.41 -14.27 -3.09
CA ALA A 238 -2.59 -14.13 -3.94
C ALA A 238 -2.39 -13.15 -5.12
N LEU A 239 -1.64 -12.07 -4.93
CA LEU A 239 -1.31 -11.10 -5.99
C LEU A 239 -0.50 -11.74 -7.14
N ARG A 240 0.17 -12.86 -6.88
CA ARG A 240 0.96 -13.62 -7.87
C ARG A 240 0.19 -14.79 -8.49
N GLN A 241 -1.09 -14.97 -8.15
CA GLN A 241 -1.93 -16.07 -8.64
C GLN A 241 -3.18 -15.56 -9.33
N VAL A 242 -3.62 -16.27 -10.39
CA VAL A 242 -4.91 -15.98 -11.03
C VAL A 242 -6.01 -16.26 -10.02
N TYR A 243 -6.80 -15.22 -9.72
CA TYR A 243 -7.92 -15.37 -8.81
C TYR A 243 -9.03 -16.19 -9.48
N ILE A 244 -9.46 -17.26 -8.80
CA ILE A 244 -10.59 -18.08 -9.23
C ILE A 244 -11.86 -17.57 -8.53
N PRO A 245 -12.87 -17.07 -9.27
CA PRO A 245 -14.14 -16.64 -8.69
C PRO A 245 -14.77 -17.74 -7.82
N GLY A 246 -15.35 -17.33 -6.69
CA GLY A 246 -16.02 -18.25 -5.76
C GLY A 246 -15.09 -18.93 -4.75
N PHE A 247 -13.80 -19.13 -5.06
CA PHE A 247 -12.86 -19.82 -4.15
C PHE A 247 -12.68 -19.11 -2.81
N ARG A 248 -12.94 -17.79 -2.76
CA ARG A 248 -12.88 -17.01 -1.51
C ARG A 248 -13.95 -17.39 -0.49
N PHE A 249 -15.01 -18.09 -0.91
CA PHE A 249 -16.13 -18.52 -0.06
C PHE A 249 -15.98 -19.97 0.43
N LEU A 250 -15.06 -20.74 -0.16
CA LEU A 250 -14.80 -22.11 0.27
C LEU A 250 -14.21 -22.09 1.70
N PRO A 251 -14.66 -22.97 2.60
CA PRO A 251 -14.26 -22.96 4.00
C PRO A 251 -12.88 -23.61 4.23
N THR A 252 -11.88 -23.24 3.43
CA THR A 252 -10.48 -23.69 3.57
C THR A 252 -9.84 -23.10 4.83
N LYS A 253 -8.80 -23.74 5.36
CA LYS A 253 -8.05 -23.23 6.54
C LYS A 253 -7.60 -21.79 6.35
N ARG A 254 -7.06 -21.46 5.17
CA ARG A 254 -6.63 -20.10 4.80
C ARG A 254 -7.80 -19.12 4.84
N ASN A 255 -8.90 -19.42 4.15
CA ASN A 255 -10.04 -18.50 4.08
C ASN A 255 -10.70 -18.30 5.45
N ARG A 256 -10.86 -19.37 6.24
CA ARG A 256 -11.37 -19.28 7.61
C ARG A 256 -10.49 -18.37 8.48
N ARG A 257 -9.16 -18.51 8.36
CA ARG A 257 -8.23 -17.63 9.09
C ARG A 257 -8.35 -16.19 8.63
N MET A 258 -8.40 -15.92 7.32
CA MET A 258 -8.59 -14.57 6.79
C MET A 258 -9.89 -13.92 7.28
N TRP A 259 -11.00 -14.65 7.32
CA TRP A 259 -12.27 -14.15 7.86
C TRP A 259 -12.21 -13.91 9.37
N SER A 260 -11.54 -14.79 10.11
CA SER A 260 -11.34 -14.63 11.56
C SER A 260 -10.54 -13.36 11.85
N ILE A 261 -9.46 -13.14 11.11
CA ILE A 261 -8.63 -11.94 11.25
C ILE A 261 -9.44 -10.69 10.93
N ASP A 262 -10.17 -10.67 9.81
CA ASP A 262 -10.98 -9.53 9.42
C ASP A 262 -12.02 -9.16 10.48
N LYS A 263 -12.71 -10.16 11.06
CA LYS A 263 -13.64 -9.96 12.17
C LYS A 263 -12.95 -9.39 13.42
N GLU A 264 -11.75 -9.88 13.74
CA GLU A 264 -10.99 -9.43 14.89
C GLU A 264 -10.51 -7.99 14.72
N ILE A 265 -9.94 -7.64 13.56
CA ILE A 265 -9.56 -6.26 13.22
C ILE A 265 -10.77 -5.33 13.30
N GLN A 266 -11.92 -5.73 12.74
CA GLN A 266 -13.14 -4.93 12.82
C GLN A 266 -13.57 -4.69 14.28
N LYS A 267 -13.47 -5.71 15.15
CA LYS A 267 -13.80 -5.58 16.58
C LYS A 267 -12.86 -4.62 17.30
N VAL A 268 -11.55 -4.72 17.06
CA VAL A 268 -10.55 -3.81 17.66
C VAL A 268 -10.78 -2.37 17.19
N LEU A 269 -10.96 -2.16 15.88
CA LEU A 269 -11.24 -0.84 15.32
C LEU A 269 -12.56 -0.26 15.83
N GLN A 270 -13.61 -1.05 15.97
CA GLN A 270 -14.86 -0.60 16.59
C GLN A 270 -14.63 -0.06 18.00
N ASN A 271 -13.77 -0.68 18.79
CA ASN A 271 -13.45 -0.19 20.13
C ASN A 271 -12.65 1.12 20.11
N ILE A 272 -11.73 1.29 19.16
CA ILE A 272 -10.99 2.54 18.97
C ILE A 272 -11.91 3.67 18.50
N ILE A 273 -12.88 3.36 17.64
CA ILE A 273 -13.80 4.35 17.05
C ILE A 273 -14.91 4.76 18.02
N LYS A 274 -15.28 3.90 18.98
CA LYS A 274 -16.32 4.18 19.98
C LYS A 274 -16.08 5.54 20.66
N PRO A 275 -17.12 6.33 20.93
CA PRO A 275 -16.97 7.62 21.58
C PRO A 275 -16.35 7.43 22.97
N THR A 276 -15.14 7.90 23.19
CA THR A 276 -14.58 8.04 24.54
C THR A 276 -14.94 9.44 25.01
N SER A 277 -15.77 9.52 26.05
CA SER A 277 -16.46 10.72 26.54
C SER A 277 -15.55 11.93 26.79
N HIS A 278 -14.23 11.76 26.95
CA HIS A 278 -13.31 12.88 27.16
C HIS A 278 -12.62 13.43 25.90
N LYS A 279 -12.51 12.68 24.79
CA LYS A 279 -11.76 13.10 23.58
C LYS A 279 -12.65 13.72 22.49
N ASP A 280 -13.93 13.37 22.43
CA ASP A 280 -14.84 13.78 21.35
C ASP A 280 -15.46 15.18 21.56
N HIS A 281 -15.44 15.75 22.77
CA HIS A 281 -16.04 17.07 23.05
C HIS A 281 -15.37 18.23 22.32
N GLN A 282 -14.08 18.13 21.96
CA GLN A 282 -13.36 19.17 21.21
C GLN A 282 -13.76 19.25 19.73
N CYS A 283 -14.40 18.21 19.18
CA CYS A 283 -14.74 18.13 17.76
C CYS A 283 -16.16 18.57 17.38
N ARG A 284 -17.01 18.89 18.37
CA ARG A 284 -18.42 19.25 18.13
C ARG A 284 -18.62 20.50 17.25
N ASN A 285 -17.62 21.37 17.16
CA ASN A 285 -17.70 22.62 16.38
C ASN A 285 -16.85 22.60 15.09
N GLY A 286 -16.36 21.45 14.63
CA GLY A 286 -15.59 21.31 13.38
C GLY A 286 -14.20 21.97 13.35
N LYS A 287 -13.88 22.84 14.32
CA LYS A 287 -12.67 23.67 14.32
C LYS A 287 -11.41 23.00 14.92
N ASN A 288 -11.53 21.89 15.65
CA ASN A 288 -10.41 21.29 16.41
C ASN A 288 -10.27 19.76 16.26
N CYS A 289 -10.53 19.20 15.07
CA CYS A 289 -10.31 17.76 14.84
C CYS A 289 -8.87 17.46 14.45
N LYS A 290 -8.00 17.29 15.45
CA LYS A 290 -6.55 17.02 15.29
C LYS A 290 -6.21 15.71 14.58
N TYR A 291 -7.10 14.71 14.70
CA TYR A 291 -6.86 13.35 14.22
C TYR A 291 -7.72 13.03 12.99
N LEU A 292 -7.19 12.22 12.08
CA LEU A 292 -7.89 11.72 10.89
C LEU A 292 -9.22 11.04 11.24
N LEU A 293 -9.25 10.23 12.30
CA LEU A 293 -10.47 9.59 12.79
C LEU A 293 -11.57 10.61 13.12
N ASN A 294 -11.18 11.72 13.76
CA ASN A 294 -12.13 12.74 14.17
C ASN A 294 -12.69 13.52 12.98
N LEU A 295 -11.90 13.72 11.92
CA LEU A 295 -12.39 14.32 10.68
C LEU A 295 -13.42 13.43 9.98
N MET A 296 -13.15 12.13 9.89
CA MET A 296 -14.12 11.18 9.33
C MET A 296 -15.41 11.13 10.15
N LYS A 297 -15.31 11.20 11.49
CA LYS A 297 -16.46 11.34 12.38
C LYS A 297 -17.23 12.66 12.17
N SER A 298 -16.54 13.79 11.98
CA SER A 298 -17.20 15.09 11.77
C SER A 298 -17.91 15.18 10.43
N ALA A 299 -17.35 14.61 9.36
CA ALA A 299 -18.00 14.58 8.04
C ALA A 299 -19.33 13.82 8.10
N ARG A 300 -19.41 12.74 8.89
CA ARG A 300 -20.66 12.02 9.15
C ARG A 300 -21.74 12.92 9.79
N MET A 301 -21.38 13.92 10.59
CA MET A 301 -22.33 14.76 11.31
C MET A 301 -22.82 15.97 10.50
N HIS A 302 -21.97 16.51 9.62
CA HIS A 302 -22.22 17.78 8.93
C HIS A 302 -22.56 17.66 7.44
N GLU A 303 -22.45 16.46 6.85
CA GLU A 303 -22.83 16.23 5.45
C GLU A 303 -24.30 15.79 5.30
N ARG A 304 -24.86 16.04 4.11
CA ARG A 304 -26.21 15.58 3.72
C ARG A 304 -26.29 14.06 3.90
N GLU A 305 -27.46 13.54 4.26
CA GLU A 305 -27.68 12.11 4.57
C GLU A 305 -27.05 11.16 3.53
N GLU A 306 -27.16 11.49 2.24
CA GLU A 306 -26.65 10.74 1.09
C GLU A 306 -25.11 10.82 0.93
N GLU A 307 -24.47 11.79 1.57
CA GLU A 307 -23.03 12.07 1.55
C GLU A 307 -22.35 11.65 2.88
N ARG A 308 -23.05 10.92 3.77
CA ARG A 308 -22.45 10.52 5.06
C ARG A 308 -21.61 9.25 4.93
N ILE A 309 -20.34 9.34 5.29
CA ILE A 309 -19.52 8.15 5.57
C ILE A 309 -20.07 7.44 6.81
N ASN A 310 -20.46 6.18 6.66
CA ASN A 310 -20.99 5.37 7.76
C ASN A 310 -19.88 4.72 8.61
N ASN A 311 -20.22 4.23 9.79
CA ASN A 311 -19.25 3.62 10.72
C ASN A 311 -18.46 2.45 10.11
N ARG A 312 -19.08 1.66 9.23
CA ARG A 312 -18.40 0.56 8.56
C ARG A 312 -17.36 1.08 7.59
N GLU A 313 -17.68 2.11 6.83
CA GLU A 313 -16.73 2.77 5.91
C GLU A 313 -15.56 3.40 6.68
N ILE A 314 -15.82 4.04 7.83
CA ILE A 314 -14.75 4.55 8.71
C ILE A 314 -13.80 3.42 9.13
N ILE A 315 -14.33 2.26 9.54
CA ILE A 315 -13.52 1.09 9.91
C ILE A 315 -12.66 0.63 8.71
N GLU A 316 -13.24 0.56 7.53
CA GLU A 316 -12.52 0.15 6.31
C GLU A 316 -11.41 1.14 5.92
N GLU A 317 -11.63 2.45 6.08
CA GLU A 317 -10.58 3.46 5.92
C GLU A 317 -9.50 3.34 6.98
N CYS A 318 -9.87 3.09 8.25
CA CYS A 318 -8.89 2.90 9.32
C CYS A 318 -7.94 1.73 9.01
N LYS A 319 -8.45 0.59 8.52
CA LYS A 319 -7.61 -0.54 8.09
C LYS A 319 -6.56 -0.11 7.07
N SER A 320 -6.98 0.65 6.06
CA SER A 320 -6.11 1.19 5.02
C SER A 320 -5.00 2.06 5.60
N PHE A 321 -5.34 3.03 6.46
CA PHE A 321 -4.37 3.96 7.03
C PHE A 321 -3.39 3.32 8.01
N TYR A 322 -3.85 2.38 8.84
CA TYR A 322 -2.96 1.60 9.72
C TYR A 322 -1.90 0.86 8.91
N PHE A 323 -2.31 0.14 7.85
CA PHE A 323 -1.36 -0.59 7.01
C PHE A 323 -0.40 0.35 6.27
N ALA A 324 -0.96 1.32 5.54
CA ALA A 324 -0.18 2.21 4.69
C ALA A 324 0.83 3.05 5.50
N GLY A 325 0.41 3.59 6.64
CA GLY A 325 1.27 4.41 7.50
C GLY A 325 2.42 3.64 8.15
N LYS A 326 2.21 2.36 8.49
CA LYS A 326 3.26 1.51 9.07
C LYS A 326 4.27 1.06 8.01
N GLU A 327 3.79 0.33 7.01
CA GLU A 327 4.66 -0.46 6.12
C GLU A 327 5.47 0.42 5.18
N THR A 328 4.86 1.45 4.57
CA THR A 328 5.57 2.30 3.59
C THR A 328 6.61 3.17 4.26
N GLY A 329 6.27 3.80 5.40
CA GLY A 329 7.18 4.64 6.17
C GLY A 329 8.36 3.86 6.74
N ALA A 330 8.13 2.65 7.27
CA ALA A 330 9.19 1.86 7.87
C ALA A 330 10.19 1.37 6.82
N ASN A 331 9.70 0.88 5.68
CA ASN A 331 10.57 0.46 4.57
C ASN A 331 11.36 1.63 3.99
N PHE A 332 10.73 2.81 3.85
CA PHE A 332 11.41 4.03 3.41
C PHE A 332 12.56 4.42 4.36
N LEU A 333 12.28 4.50 5.66
CA LEU A 333 13.29 4.85 6.67
C LEU A 333 14.39 3.79 6.77
N THR A 334 14.05 2.51 6.63
CA THR A 334 15.02 1.41 6.67
C THR A 334 16.05 1.58 5.57
N TRP A 335 15.60 1.79 4.33
CA TRP A 335 16.52 2.03 3.21
C TRP A 335 17.30 3.32 3.36
N ALA A 336 16.69 4.39 3.87
CA ALA A 336 17.40 5.64 4.13
C ALA A 336 18.55 5.44 5.12
N LEU A 337 18.35 4.70 6.21
CA LEU A 337 19.40 4.38 7.17
C LEU A 337 20.49 3.48 6.57
N ILE A 338 20.11 2.46 5.80
CA ILE A 338 21.07 1.56 5.14
C ILE A 338 21.97 2.35 4.18
N LEU A 339 21.40 3.21 3.33
CA LEU A 339 22.18 4.02 2.39
C LEU A 339 23.06 5.05 3.12
N LEU A 340 22.59 5.65 4.21
CA LEU A 340 23.41 6.55 5.02
C LEU A 340 24.58 5.81 5.70
N ALA A 341 24.38 4.56 6.10
CA ALA A 341 25.44 3.73 6.69
C ALA A 341 26.52 3.37 5.66
N GLU A 342 26.13 3.13 4.41
CA GLU A 342 27.05 2.85 3.30
C GLU A 342 27.76 4.12 2.79
N HIS A 343 27.08 5.26 2.80
CA HIS A 343 27.59 6.54 2.31
C HIS A 343 27.87 7.53 3.43
N GLN A 344 28.91 7.25 4.23
CA GLN A 344 29.26 8.05 5.42
C GLN A 344 29.53 9.53 5.14
N GLU A 345 30.03 9.90 3.95
CA GLU A 345 30.19 11.31 3.56
C GLU A 345 28.84 12.06 3.62
N TRP A 346 27.79 11.48 3.06
CA TRP A 346 26.45 12.07 3.07
C TRP A 346 25.85 12.06 4.47
N GLN A 347 26.13 11.03 5.27
CA GLN A 347 25.73 10.99 6.68
C GLN A 347 26.38 12.13 7.48
N HIS A 348 27.68 12.38 7.30
CA HIS A 348 28.38 13.49 7.96
C HIS A 348 27.83 14.84 7.54
N ARG A 349 27.61 15.05 6.25
CA ARG A 349 27.05 16.31 5.74
C ARG A 349 25.62 16.55 6.22
N ALA A 350 24.78 15.51 6.25
CA ALA A 350 23.44 15.58 6.81
C ALA A 350 23.46 15.93 8.31
N ARG A 351 24.37 15.31 9.07
CA ARG A 351 24.56 15.62 10.50
C ARG A 351 25.00 17.07 10.71
N GLN A 352 25.92 17.58 9.90
CA GLN A 352 26.36 18.98 9.95
C GLN A 352 25.21 19.95 9.67
N GLU A 353 24.38 19.69 8.66
CA GLU A 353 23.19 20.51 8.38
C GLU A 353 22.23 20.53 9.58
N VAL A 354 21.95 19.36 10.17
CA VAL A 354 21.08 19.26 11.35
C VAL A 354 21.65 20.04 12.54
N ILE A 355 22.96 19.93 12.81
CA ILE A 355 23.61 20.68 13.90
C ILE A 355 23.56 22.19 13.65
N GLN A 356 23.75 22.64 12.41
CA GLN A 356 23.72 24.06 12.06
C GLN A 356 22.32 24.67 12.24
N ILE A 357 21.27 23.91 11.89
CA ILE A 357 19.88 24.40 11.91
C ILE A 357 19.24 24.21 13.28
N CYS A 358 19.47 23.07 13.93
CA CYS A 358 18.84 22.69 15.19
C CYS A 358 19.72 22.95 16.42
N GLY A 359 21.01 23.28 16.25
CA GLY A 359 21.96 23.54 17.32
C GLY A 359 22.80 22.33 17.76
N HIS A 360 23.90 22.60 18.48
CA HIS A 360 24.86 21.60 18.98
C HIS A 360 24.37 20.79 20.17
N GLN A 361 23.49 21.38 20.98
CA GLN A 361 22.80 20.68 22.04
C GLN A 361 21.39 20.44 21.49
N CYS A 362 21.01 19.17 21.31
CA CYS A 362 19.62 18.77 21.09
C CYS A 362 18.73 19.09 22.32
N SER A 363 18.97 20.18 23.04
CA SER A 363 18.20 20.67 24.19
C SER A 363 16.89 21.32 23.74
N ALA A 364 16.82 21.82 22.50
CA ALA A 364 15.57 22.17 21.84
C ALA A 364 15.28 21.14 20.74
N ALA A 365 14.19 20.39 20.90
CA ALA A 365 13.77 19.43 19.90
C ALA A 365 13.29 20.16 18.61
N PRO A 366 13.53 19.59 17.41
CA PRO A 366 13.28 20.28 16.15
C PRO A 366 11.80 20.66 16.01
N ARG A 367 11.54 21.92 15.63
CA ARG A 367 10.19 22.40 15.32
C ARG A 367 9.85 22.14 13.85
N ALA A 368 8.57 22.23 13.52
CA ALA A 368 8.11 22.01 12.16
C ALA A 368 8.73 23.00 11.15
N GLU A 369 9.02 24.23 11.59
CA GLU A 369 9.69 25.26 10.79
C GLU A 369 11.16 24.92 10.50
N ASP A 370 11.81 24.16 11.39
CA ASP A 370 13.21 23.78 11.25
C ASP A 370 13.36 22.68 10.19
N LEU A 371 12.39 21.76 10.10
CA LEU A 371 12.37 20.69 9.10
C LEU A 371 12.35 21.23 7.66
N ALA A 372 11.67 22.34 7.43
CA ALA A 372 11.61 22.97 6.10
C ALA A 372 12.96 23.54 5.63
N LYS A 373 13.92 23.71 6.55
CA LYS A 373 15.26 24.24 6.25
C LYS A 373 16.30 23.15 5.97
N LEU A 374 15.99 21.89 6.30
CA LEU A 374 16.87 20.73 6.12
C LEU A 374 16.91 20.27 4.65
N ASN A 375 17.48 21.11 3.78
CA ASN A 375 17.48 20.92 2.34
C ASN A 375 18.29 19.69 1.91
N LEU A 376 19.45 19.46 2.52
CA LEU A 376 20.30 18.31 2.23
C LEU A 376 19.66 17.01 2.70
N VAL A 377 19.10 16.97 3.92
CA VAL A 377 18.35 15.81 4.40
C VAL A 377 17.18 15.51 3.46
N SER A 378 16.42 16.52 3.04
CA SER A 378 15.33 16.37 2.07
C SER A 378 15.82 15.80 0.73
N LYS A 379 16.97 16.27 0.22
CA LYS A 379 17.59 15.72 -0.99
C LYS A 379 18.01 14.26 -0.82
N ILE A 380 18.59 13.87 0.30
CA ILE A 380 18.97 12.47 0.59
C ILE A 380 17.73 11.58 0.62
N LEU A 381 16.67 12.04 1.28
CA LEU A 381 15.39 11.34 1.35
C LEU A 381 14.72 11.19 -0.02
N HIS A 382 14.81 12.20 -0.89
CA HIS A 382 14.28 12.15 -2.26
C HIS A 382 15.14 11.33 -3.23
N ALA A 383 16.47 11.36 -3.09
CA ALA A 383 17.38 10.56 -3.92
C ALA A 383 17.12 9.05 -3.78
N ARG A 384 16.49 8.62 -2.69
CA ARG A 384 16.03 7.24 -2.50
C ARG A 384 14.76 6.87 -3.31
N LEU A 385 13.91 7.85 -3.63
CA LEU A 385 12.65 7.63 -4.35
C LEU A 385 12.86 7.46 -5.87
N GLY A 386 13.99 7.92 -6.40
CA GLY A 386 14.47 7.59 -7.74
C GLY A 386 15.33 6.34 -7.71
#